data_AF-A0A6A0GNE4-F1
#
_entry.id   AF-A0A6A0GNE4-F1
#
_cell.length_a   1.000
_cell.length_b   1.000
_cell.length_c   1.000
_cell.angle_alpha   90.00
_cell.angle_beta   90.00
_cell.angle_gamma   90.00
#
_symmetry.space_group_name_H-M   'P 1'
#
loop_
_entity.id
_entity.type
_entity.pdbx_description
1 polymer ?
#
loop_
_entity_poly.entity_id
_entity_poly.type
_entity_poly.pdbx_seq_one_letter_code
_entity_poly.pdbx_strand_id
1 'polypeptide(L)' 'MAVRYQLHSNTPNSLSNSLNRSLSADPLTPVLWQPHLDAVDRRLALVLQAVRLCVEKADDPSTVVVDDFH' A
#
# COMPACT_ATOMS: atom_id res chain seq x y z
N MET A 1 6.56 12.56 -13.65
CA MET A 1 5.71 11.35 -13.62
C MET A 1 5.11 11.24 -12.23
N ALA A 2 3.83 11.57 -12.04
CA ALA A 2 3.21 11.49 -10.72
C ALA A 2 2.76 10.04 -10.46
N VAL A 3 3.44 9.33 -9.56
CA VAL A 3 2.99 8.00 -9.12
C VAL A 3 1.72 8.19 -8.29
N ARG A 4 0.58 7.78 -8.86
CA ARG A 4 -0.74 7.99 -8.28
C ARG A 4 -1.11 6.80 -7.40
N TYR A 5 -0.65 6.79 -6.15
CA TYR A 5 -1.10 5.79 -5.17
C TYR A 5 -2.50 6.13 -4.65
N GLN A 6 -3.55 5.79 -5.40
CA GLN A 6 -4.95 5.91 -4.95
C GLN A 6 -5.40 4.70 -4.12
N LEU A 7 -4.62 4.29 -3.12
CA LEU A 7 -5.01 3.25 -2.18
C LEU A 7 -5.58 3.90 -0.92
N HIS A 8 -6.86 4.27 -0.99
CA HIS A 8 -7.57 4.85 0.14
C HIS A 8 -8.21 3.75 0.96
N SER A 9 -7.97 3.76 2.27
CA SER A 9 -8.68 2.92 3.25
C SER A 9 -10.19 3.07 3.08
N ASN A 10 -10.94 1.97 3.13
CA ASN A 10 -12.41 1.91 3.00
C ASN A 10 -12.98 2.26 1.60
N THR A 11 -12.17 2.23 0.54
CA THR A 11 -12.69 2.26 -0.84
C THR A 11 -12.75 0.84 -1.43
N PRO A 12 -13.58 0.58 -2.46
CA PRO A 12 -13.59 -0.72 -3.16
C PRO A 12 -12.21 -1.12 -3.70
N ASN A 13 -11.35 -0.13 -3.92
CA ASN A 13 -9.98 -0.29 -4.40
C ASN A 13 -8.94 -0.22 -3.25
N SER A 14 -9.35 -0.37 -1.98
CA SER A 14 -8.38 -0.48 -0.88
C SER A 14 -7.54 -1.76 -1.04
N LEU A 15 -6.35 -1.74 -0.45
CA LEU A 15 -5.46 -2.90 -0.48
C LEU A 15 -6.08 -4.07 0.29
N SER A 16 -6.69 -3.81 1.45
CA SER A 16 -7.44 -4.81 2.23
C SER A 16 -8.56 -5.49 1.43
N ASN A 17 -9.38 -4.74 0.69
CA ASN A 17 -10.47 -5.28 -0.12
C ASN A 17 -9.95 -6.10 -1.31
N SER A 18 -8.92 -5.59 -1.99
CA SER A 18 -8.28 -6.28 -3.11
C SER A 18 -7.67 -7.61 -2.65
N LEU A 19 -6.98 -7.58 -1.51
CA LEU A 19 -6.38 -8.76 -0.91
C LEU A 19 -7.43 -9.78 -0.46
N ASN A 20 -8.49 -9.33 0.22
CA ASN A 20 -9.59 -10.21 0.65
C ASN A 20 -10.26 -10.90 -0.56
N ARG A 21 -10.52 -10.14 -1.64
CA ARG A 21 -11.04 -10.71 -2.88
C ARG A 21 -10.09 -11.74 -3.48
N SER A 22 -8.80 -11.45 -3.54
CA SER A 22 -7.80 -12.40 -4.07
C SER A 22 -7.73 -13.69 -3.26
N LEU A 23 -7.81 -13.59 -1.93
CA LEU A 23 -7.72 -14.73 -1.02
C LEU A 23 -9.00 -15.56 -0.96
N SER A 24 -10.16 -14.98 -1.32
CA SER A 24 -11.47 -15.67 -1.23
C SER A 24 -11.61 -16.92 -2.12
N ALA A 25 -10.75 -17.07 -3.13
CA ALA A 25 -10.72 -18.26 -3.99
C ALA A 25 -9.94 -19.43 -3.37
N ASP A 26 -9.20 -19.19 -2.29
CA ASP A 26 -8.40 -20.22 -1.62
C ASP A 26 -9.31 -21.17 -0.80
N PRO A 27 -9.14 -22.50 -0.90
CA PRO A 27 -9.89 -23.47 -0.10
C PRO A 27 -9.77 -23.29 1.41
N LEU A 28 -8.72 -22.62 1.89
CA LEU A 28 -8.49 -22.30 3.30
C LEU A 28 -9.19 -21.01 3.76
N THR A 29 -10.08 -20.46 2.94
CA THR A 29 -10.82 -19.23 3.26
C THR A 29 -11.64 -19.37 4.55
N PRO A 30 -11.54 -18.41 5.50
CA PRO A 30 -10.74 -17.20 5.42
C PRO A 30 -9.26 -17.43 5.73
N VAL A 31 -8.38 -17.06 4.79
CA VAL A 31 -6.91 -17.15 4.96
C VAL A 31 -6.42 -16.11 5.99
N LEU A 32 -6.96 -14.89 5.94
CA LEU A 32 -6.65 -13.82 6.89
C LEU A 32 -7.91 -13.38 7.64
N TRP A 33 -7.77 -13.13 8.93
CA TRP A 33 -8.85 -12.56 9.74
C TRP A 33 -9.04 -11.06 9.45
N GLN A 34 -10.26 -10.56 9.63
CA GLN A 34 -10.61 -9.16 9.41
C GLN A 34 -9.64 -8.16 10.08
N PRO A 35 -9.20 -8.35 11.35
CA PRO A 35 -8.27 -7.43 11.99
C PRO A 35 -6.90 -7.33 11.28
N HIS A 36 -6.47 -8.40 10.59
CA HIS A 36 -5.24 -8.39 9.80
C HIS A 36 -5.42 -7.63 8.49
N LEU A 37 -6.58 -7.76 7.83
CA LEU A 37 -6.92 -6.97 6.65
C LEU A 37 -6.96 -5.47 7.00
N ASP A 38 -7.58 -5.11 8.13
CA ASP A 38 -7.61 -3.71 8.60
C ASP A 38 -6.19 -3.21 8.96
N ALA A 39 -5.33 -4.09 9.49
CA ALA A 39 -3.96 -3.76 9.81
C ALA A 39 -3.11 -3.46 8.56
N VAL A 40 -3.40 -4.12 7.43
CA VAL A 40 -2.71 -3.86 6.16
C VAL A 40 -2.95 -2.42 5.70
N ASP A 41 -4.19 -1.94 5.72
CA ASP A 41 -4.49 -0.56 5.33
C ASP A 41 -3.85 0.46 6.28
N ARG A 42 -3.86 0.22 7.60
CA ARG A 42 -3.17 1.09 8.57
C ARG A 42 -1.66 1.15 8.31
N ARG A 43 -1.03 0.01 8.03
CA ARG A 43 0.41 -0.06 7.74
C ARG A 43 0.76 0.61 6.41
N LEU A 44 -0.09 0.46 5.40
CA LEU A 44 0.10 1.14 4.12
C LEU A 44 0.14 2.67 4.29
N ALA A 45 -0.75 3.23 5.13
CA ALA A 45 -0.72 4.66 5.43
C ALA A 45 0.63 5.10 6.04
N LEU A 46 1.20 4.31 6.95
CA LEU A 46 2.50 4.59 7.56
C LEU A 46 3.65 4.49 6.54
N VAL A 47 3.62 3.50 5.65
CA VAL A 47 4.61 3.35 4.58
C VAL A 47 4.57 4.55 3.62
N LEU A 48 3.38 4.95 3.18
CA LEU A 48 3.22 6.11 2.31
C LEU A 48 3.64 7.42 3.01
N GLN A 49 3.40 7.55 4.31
CA GLN A 49 3.91 8.67 5.10
C GLN A 49 5.44 8.69 5.12
N ALA A 50 6.08 7.54 5.33
CA ALA A 50 7.54 7.45 5.30
C ALA A 50 8.12 7.82 3.93
N VAL A 51 7.54 7.31 2.84
CA VAL A 51 7.94 7.66 1.46
C VAL A 51 7.78 9.16 1.22
N ARG A 52 6.66 9.75 1.65
CA ARG A 52 6.42 11.19 1.55
C ARG A 52 7.50 12.00 2.28
N LEU A 53 7.87 11.60 3.49
CA LEU A 53 8.94 12.27 4.25
C LEU A 53 10.30 12.17 3.55
N CYS A 54 10.61 11.05 2.88
CA CYS A 54 11.82 10.93 2.09
C CYS A 54 11.80 11.88 0.89
N VAL A 55 10.69 11.94 0.16
CA VAL A 55 10.52 12.83 -1.00
C VAL A 55 10.59 14.31 -0.59
N GLU A 56 9.97 14.70 0.52
CA GLU A 56 9.99 16.08 1.03
C GLU A 56 11.37 16.52 1.52
N LYS A 57 12.24 15.58 1.92
CA LYS A 57 13.59 15.87 2.42
C LYS A 57 14.67 15.81 1.34
N ALA A 58 14.40 15.20 0.19
CA ALA A 58 15.37 15.06 -0.88
C ALA A 58 15.53 16.37 -1.65
N ASP A 59 16.77 16.71 -2.01
CA ASP A 59 17.04 17.84 -2.92
C ASP A 59 16.45 17.59 -4.31
N ASP A 60 16.44 16.32 -4.74
CA ASP A 60 15.78 15.85 -5.95
C ASP A 60 14.89 14.62 -5.65
N PRO A 61 13.56 14.72 -5.78
CA PRO A 61 12.62 13.60 -5.62
C PRO A 61 12.93 12.37 -6.48
N SER A 62 13.60 12.54 -7.62
CA SER A 62 13.96 11.44 -8.52
C SER A 62 14.97 10.47 -7.91
N THR A 63 15.68 10.91 -6.85
CA THR A 63 16.63 10.06 -6.10
C THR A 63 15.95 9.11 -5.10
N VAL A 64 14.68 9.37 -4.77
CA VAL A 64 13.91 8.56 -3.82
C VAL A 64 13.02 7.55 -4.55
N VAL A 65 12.44 7.96 -5.68
CA VAL A 65 11.62 7.09 -6.53
C VAL A 65 12.38 6.85 -7.83
N VAL A 66 13.21 5.82 -7.81
CA VAL A 66 14.03 5.37 -8.95
C VAL A 66 13.42 4.14 -9.59
N ASP A 67 13.55 4.03 -10.92
CA ASP A 67 13.12 2.83 -11.66
C ASP A 67 14.05 1.64 -11.37
N ASP A 68 15.36 1.89 -11.24
CA ASP A 68 16.39 0.94 -10.86
C ASP A 68 17.47 1.64 -10.01
N PHE A 69 18.09 0.90 -9.08
CA PHE A 69 19.29 1.36 -8.35
C PHE A 69 20.54 0.95 -9.13
N HIS A 70 21.37 1.93 -9.48
CA HIS A 70 22.69 1.73 -10.09
C HIS A 70 23.81 2.10 -9.12
#